data_AF-A0A2N1TGM1-F1
#
_entry.id   AF-A0A2N1TGM1-F1
#
_cell.length_a   1.000
_cell.length_b   1.000
_cell.length_c   1.000
_cell.angle_alpha   90.00
_cell.angle_beta   90.00
_cell.angle_gamma   90.00
#
_symmetry.space_group_name_H-M   'P 1'
#
loop_
_entity.id
_entity.type
_entity.pdbx_description
1 polymer ?
#
loop_
_entity_poly.entity_id
_entity_poly.type
_entity_poly.pdbx_seq_one_letter_code
_entity_poly.pdbx_strand_id
1 'polypeptide(L)'
;MKEEYLEFAVLLEKGLAGFYENMKKQDRFGRIKQVLEFMETHSFEHAERLAEISETTDKPALGESMILDYQNTVTKKVNNEIKGENDLMKILQVLADSEEKLGDLYNNTAETMSRLSRHYSILAEHFKDIAGDEYKHRDLLMADKKRLEEKEGGKI
;
A
#
# COMPACT_ATOMS: atom_id res chain seq x y z
N MET A 1 5.47 11.09 1.47
CA MET A 1 4.16 11.26 0.81
C MET A 1 3.30 10.13 1.32
N LYS A 2 2.21 10.43 2.04
CA LYS A 2 1.35 9.37 2.59
C LYS A 2 0.67 8.62 1.44
N GLU A 3 0.43 7.33 1.63
CA GLU A 3 -0.11 6.49 0.57
C GLU A 3 -1.63 6.69 0.47
N GLU A 4 -2.06 7.33 -0.62
CA GLU A 4 -3.47 7.75 -0.80
C GLU A 4 -4.48 6.61 -0.62
N TYR A 5 -4.10 5.37 -1.00
CA TYR A 5 -4.97 4.20 -0.83
C TYR A 5 -5.04 3.71 0.62
N LEU A 6 -4.00 3.90 1.45
CA LEU A 6 -4.08 3.60 2.88
C LEU A 6 -4.97 4.63 3.59
N GLU A 7 -4.82 5.92 3.24
CA GLU A 7 -5.69 6.97 3.78
C GLU A 7 -7.16 6.74 3.38
N PHE A 8 -7.39 6.33 2.14
CA PHE A 8 -8.72 5.96 1.68
C PHE A 8 -9.28 4.74 2.44
N ALA A 9 -8.47 3.70 2.67
CA ALA A 9 -8.90 2.54 3.42
C ALA A 9 -9.24 2.88 4.88
N VAL A 10 -8.40 3.69 5.55
CA VAL A 10 -8.68 4.22 6.89
C VAL A 10 -9.99 5.00 6.92
N LEU A 11 -10.28 5.79 5.89
CA LEU A 11 -11.53 6.53 5.77
C LEU A 11 -12.74 5.58 5.64
N LEU A 12 -12.63 4.52 4.84
CA LEU A 12 -13.69 3.51 4.69
C LEU A 12 -14.00 2.85 6.04
N GLU A 13 -12.97 2.40 6.76
CA GLU A 13 -13.12 1.73 8.06
C GLU A 13 -13.76 2.64 9.12
N LYS A 14 -13.31 3.90 9.21
CA LYS A 14 -13.94 4.88 10.11
C LYS A 14 -15.39 5.17 9.71
N GLY A 15 -15.69 5.18 8.41
CA GLY A 15 -17.05 5.31 7.90
C GLY A 15 -17.94 4.14 8.30
N LEU A 16 -17.43 2.90 8.21
CA LEU A 16 -18.13 1.68 8.65
C LEU A 16 -18.36 1.68 10.16
N ALA A 17 -17.36 2.06 10.95
CA ALA A 17 -17.51 2.20 12.40
C ALA A 17 -18.64 3.19 12.75
N GLY A 18 -18.66 4.37 12.13
CA GLY A 18 -19.74 5.35 12.31
C GLY A 18 -21.10 4.85 11.83
N PHE A 19 -21.14 4.01 10.79
CA PHE A 19 -22.37 3.35 10.36
C PHE A 19 -22.91 2.39 11.42
N TYR A 20 -22.09 1.50 11.97
CA TYR A 20 -22.49 0.59 13.04
C TYR A 20 -22.87 1.32 14.33
N GLU A 21 -22.15 2.39 14.68
CA GLU A 21 -22.46 3.26 15.81
C GLU A 21 -23.88 3.87 15.68
N ASN A 22 -24.25 4.30 14.48
CA ASN A 22 -25.58 4.84 14.21
C ASN A 22 -26.67 3.77 14.20
N MET A 23 -26.36 2.55 13.76
CA MET A 23 -27.32 1.44 13.83
C MET A 23 -27.60 1.02 15.27
N LYS A 24 -26.57 0.82 16.11
CA LYS A 24 -26.75 0.30 17.48
C LYS A 24 -27.57 1.22 18.39
N LYS A 25 -27.70 2.50 18.04
CA LYS A 25 -28.51 3.51 18.74
C LYS A 25 -30.01 3.42 18.42
N GLN A 26 -30.42 2.69 17.39
CA GLN A 26 -31.83 2.57 17.00
C GLN A 26 -32.49 1.39 17.72
N ASP A 27 -33.64 1.61 18.36
CA ASP A 27 -34.36 0.59 19.16
C ASP A 27 -34.64 -0.71 18.39
N ARG A 28 -34.95 -0.59 17.09
CA ARG A 28 -35.22 -1.75 16.21
C ARG A 28 -34.06 -2.75 16.11
N PHE A 29 -32.83 -2.32 16.40
CA PHE A 29 -31.64 -3.17 16.35
C PHE A 29 -31.21 -3.68 17.73
N GLY A 30 -32.00 -3.46 18.78
CA GLY A 30 -31.66 -3.86 20.15
C GLY A 30 -31.27 -5.35 20.29
N ARG A 31 -31.86 -6.23 19.49
CA ARG A 31 -31.57 -7.68 19.50
C ARG A 31 -30.21 -8.07 18.91
N ILE A 32 -29.64 -7.23 18.04
CA ILE A 32 -28.32 -7.44 17.42
C ILE A 32 -27.30 -6.42 17.93
N LYS A 33 -27.63 -5.66 18.98
CA LYS A 33 -26.80 -4.54 19.47
C LYS A 33 -25.37 -4.97 19.80
N GLN A 34 -25.19 -6.11 20.45
CA GLN A 34 -23.86 -6.64 20.79
C GLN A 34 -23.02 -6.95 19.56
N VAL A 35 -23.63 -7.48 18.50
CA VAL A 35 -22.93 -7.72 17.22
C VAL A 35 -22.54 -6.38 16.59
N LEU A 36 -23.43 -5.39 16.59
CA LEU A 36 -23.12 -4.07 16.06
C LEU A 36 -22.02 -3.35 16.86
N GLU A 37 -21.98 -3.51 18.19
CA GLU A 37 -20.90 -3.00 19.04
C GLU A 37 -19.56 -3.66 18.70
N PHE A 38 -19.55 -4.99 18.52
CA PHE A 38 -18.38 -5.73 18.09
C PHE A 38 -17.86 -5.25 16.72
N MET A 39 -18.77 -5.09 15.76
CA MET A 39 -18.46 -4.62 14.40
C MET A 39 -17.85 -3.22 14.38
N GLU A 40 -18.41 -2.29 15.18
CA GLU A 40 -17.86 -0.95 15.31
C GLU A 40 -16.45 -0.94 15.88
N THR A 41 -16.22 -1.69 16.97
CA THR A 41 -14.88 -1.80 17.57
C THR A 41 -13.88 -2.34 16.57
N HIS A 42 -14.21 -3.42 15.87
CA HIS A 42 -13.32 -4.01 14.87
C HIS A 42 -13.02 -3.06 13.70
N SER A 43 -14.01 -2.32 13.19
CA SER A 43 -13.75 -1.32 12.14
C SER A 43 -12.83 -0.19 12.63
N PHE A 44 -12.90 0.22 13.91
CA PHE A 44 -11.90 1.14 14.47
C PHE A 44 -10.51 0.52 14.56
N GLU A 45 -10.39 -0.73 15.02
CA GLU A 45 -9.13 -1.46 15.10
C GLU A 45 -8.48 -1.66 13.72
N HIS A 46 -9.28 -1.93 12.68
CA HIS A 46 -8.79 -1.99 11.29
C HIS A 46 -8.26 -0.64 10.80
N ALA A 47 -8.96 0.46 11.11
CA ALA A 47 -8.49 1.80 10.79
C ALA A 47 -7.16 2.14 11.48
N GLU A 48 -6.99 1.73 12.74
CA GLU A 48 -5.73 1.90 13.48
C GLU A 48 -4.61 1.06 12.87
N ARG A 49 -4.87 -0.23 12.59
CA ARG A 49 -3.89 -1.12 11.94
C ARG A 49 -3.43 -0.57 10.60
N LEU A 50 -4.34 -0.07 9.76
CA LEU A 50 -4.01 0.55 8.48
C LEU A 50 -3.18 1.84 8.64
N ALA A 51 -3.46 2.64 9.67
CA ALA A 51 -2.66 3.81 9.98
C ALA A 51 -1.24 3.44 10.44
N GLU A 52 -1.08 2.43 11.30
CA GLU A 52 0.23 1.95 11.77
C GLU A 52 1.08 1.38 10.64
N ILE A 53 0.48 0.66 9.68
CA ILE A 53 1.19 0.15 8.50
C ILE A 53 1.83 1.31 7.73
N SER A 54 1.13 2.44 7.59
CA SER A 54 1.66 3.62 6.90
C SER A 54 2.87 4.26 7.60
N GLU A 55 3.02 4.04 8.91
CA GLU A 55 4.13 4.56 9.71
C GLU A 55 5.31 3.60 9.79
N THR A 56 5.06 2.30 9.63
CA THR A 56 6.06 1.23 9.83
C THR A 56 6.63 0.66 8.53
N THR A 57 6.01 0.93 7.38
CA THR A 57 6.51 0.50 6.07
C THR A 57 7.20 1.66 5.34
N ASP A 58 8.53 1.57 5.22
CA ASP A 58 9.32 2.57 4.50
C ASP A 58 9.17 2.38 2.98
N LYS A 59 8.53 3.34 2.32
CA LYS A 59 8.36 3.34 0.87
C LYS A 59 9.63 3.86 0.20
N PRO A 60 10.35 3.04 -0.59
CA PRO A 60 11.52 3.51 -1.31
C PRO A 60 11.16 4.63 -2.30
N ALA A 61 11.94 5.70 -2.32
CA ALA A 61 11.82 6.73 -3.34
C ALA A 61 12.61 6.32 -4.59
N LEU A 62 12.00 6.45 -5.77
CA LEU A 62 12.68 6.18 -7.04
C LEU A 62 13.76 7.23 -7.35
N GLY A 63 13.56 8.48 -6.91
CA GLY A 63 14.55 9.54 -7.10
C GLY A 63 14.78 9.92 -8.56
N GLU A 64 13.72 9.98 -9.38
CA GLU A 64 13.80 10.23 -10.83
C GLU A 64 14.67 11.44 -11.20
N SER A 65 14.60 12.53 -10.43
CA SER A 65 15.45 13.70 -10.64
C SER A 65 16.93 13.40 -10.41
N MET A 66 17.29 12.63 -9.38
CA MET A 66 18.67 12.23 -9.12
C MET A 66 19.20 11.30 -10.22
N ILE A 67 18.36 10.40 -10.73
CA ILE A 67 18.70 9.51 -11.86
C ILE A 67 19.01 10.34 -13.11
N LEU A 68 18.13 11.30 -13.44
CA LEU A 68 18.31 12.20 -14.58
C LEU A 68 19.55 13.08 -14.41
N ASP A 69 19.78 13.64 -13.23
CA ASP A 69 20.95 14.45 -12.94
C ASP A 69 22.25 13.66 -13.08
N TYR A 70 22.26 12.40 -12.63
CA TYR A 70 23.40 11.50 -12.81
C TYR A 70 23.65 11.19 -14.30
N GLN A 71 22.61 10.82 -15.06
CA GLN A 71 22.73 10.58 -16.50
C GLN A 71 23.26 11.81 -17.24
N ASN A 72 22.74 13.00 -16.92
CA ASN A 72 23.20 14.27 -17.48
C ASN A 72 24.67 14.55 -17.13
N THR A 73 25.09 14.21 -15.92
CA THR A 73 26.47 14.37 -15.46
C THR A 73 27.43 13.44 -16.21
N VAL A 74 27.07 12.17 -16.35
CA VAL A 74 27.84 11.19 -17.15
C VAL A 74 27.96 11.68 -18.60
N THR A 75 26.86 12.09 -19.21
CA THR A 75 26.82 12.57 -20.60
C THR A 75 27.69 13.82 -20.80
N LYS A 76 27.62 14.80 -19.89
CA LYS A 76 28.47 16.00 -19.94
C LYS A 76 29.95 15.64 -19.80
N LYS A 77 30.28 14.70 -18.91
CA LYS A 77 31.66 14.24 -18.71
C LYS A 77 32.21 13.59 -19.99
N VAL A 78 31.47 12.67 -20.58
CA VAL A 78 31.84 12.02 -21.86
C VAL A 78 32.07 13.06 -22.95
N ASN A 79 31.11 13.98 -23.14
CA ASN A 79 31.24 15.03 -24.15
C ASN A 79 32.48 15.90 -23.94
N ASN A 80 32.84 16.21 -22.71
CA ASN A 80 34.04 17.00 -22.41
C ASN A 80 35.33 16.21 -22.67
N GLU A 81 35.36 14.91 -22.37
CA GLU A 81 36.54 14.06 -22.54
C GLU A 81 36.84 13.71 -23.99
N ILE A 82 35.80 13.56 -24.84
CA ILE A 82 35.97 13.27 -26.27
C ILE A 82 36.17 14.55 -27.11
N LYS A 83 35.86 15.73 -26.56
CA LYS A 83 35.93 16.99 -27.31
C LYS A 83 37.37 17.33 -27.69
N GLY A 84 37.66 17.23 -28.99
CA GLY A 84 38.99 17.50 -29.52
C GLY A 84 39.98 16.33 -29.36
N GLU A 85 39.52 15.18 -28.86
CA GLU A 85 40.28 13.94 -28.88
C GLU A 85 40.27 13.34 -30.30
N ASN A 86 41.43 12.87 -30.76
CA ASN A 86 41.59 12.25 -32.08
C ASN A 86 42.02 10.77 -31.97
N ASP A 87 42.45 10.33 -30.78
CA ASP A 87 42.76 8.93 -30.53
C ASP A 87 41.46 8.12 -30.37
N LEU A 88 41.15 7.35 -31.41
CA LEU A 88 39.97 6.49 -31.46
C LEU A 88 39.94 5.46 -30.32
N MET A 89 41.09 4.92 -29.90
CA MET A 89 41.13 3.93 -28.82
C MET A 89 40.72 4.56 -27.49
N LYS A 90 41.16 5.80 -27.24
CA LYS A 90 40.78 6.55 -26.05
C LYS A 90 39.31 6.95 -26.07
N ILE A 91 38.78 7.37 -27.23
CA ILE A 91 37.35 7.65 -27.38
C ILE A 91 36.52 6.40 -27.07
N LEU A 92 36.88 5.24 -27.62
CA LEU A 92 36.18 3.98 -27.37
C LEU A 92 36.22 3.60 -25.89
N GLN A 93 37.34 3.81 -25.19
CA GLN A 93 37.43 3.55 -23.76
C GLN A 93 36.50 4.47 -22.96
N VAL A 94 36.48 5.78 -23.24
CA VAL A 94 35.59 6.74 -22.55
C VAL A 94 34.12 6.36 -22.75
N LEU A 95 33.75 5.93 -23.96
CA LEU A 95 32.40 5.46 -24.26
C LEU A 95 32.07 4.18 -23.48
N ALA A 96 32.96 3.18 -23.50
CA ALA A 96 32.77 1.93 -22.76
C ALA A 96 32.59 2.18 -21.25
N ASP A 97 33.45 3.02 -20.66
CA ASP A 97 33.37 3.41 -19.24
C ASP A 97 32.07 4.17 -18.91
N SER A 98 31.44 4.80 -19.90
CA SER A 98 30.16 5.49 -19.73
C SER A 98 28.98 4.54 -19.77
N GLU A 99 29.02 3.54 -20.67
CA GLU A 99 28.02 2.48 -20.76
C GLU A 99 28.01 1.64 -19.48
N GLU A 100 29.17 1.33 -18.89
CA GLU A 100 29.25 0.64 -17.60
C GLU A 100 28.54 1.44 -16.49
N LYS A 101 28.80 2.75 -16.40
CA LYS A 101 28.15 3.64 -15.41
C LYS A 101 26.65 3.74 -15.60
N LEU A 102 26.16 3.70 -16.84
CA LEU A 102 24.73 3.67 -17.13
C LEU A 102 24.12 2.30 -16.81
N GLY A 103 24.85 1.21 -17.06
CA GLY A 103 24.48 -0.13 -16.63
C GLY A 103 24.28 -0.22 -15.11
N ASP A 104 25.23 0.32 -14.33
CA ASP A 104 25.13 0.40 -12.87
C ASP A 104 23.93 1.23 -12.40
N LEU A 105 23.64 2.34 -13.08
CA LEU A 105 22.45 3.15 -12.82
C LEU A 105 21.17 2.33 -13.01
N TYR A 106 21.06 1.56 -14.10
CA TYR A 106 19.91 0.70 -14.35
C TYR A 106 19.80 -0.42 -13.32
N ASN A 107 20.91 -1.04 -12.89
CA ASN A 107 20.90 -2.05 -11.84
C ASN A 107 20.38 -1.49 -10.51
N ASN A 108 20.86 -0.32 -10.08
CA ASN A 108 20.39 0.35 -8.87
C ASN A 108 18.90 0.74 -8.97
N THR A 109 18.46 1.14 -10.15
CA THR A 109 17.04 1.43 -10.43
C THR A 109 16.20 0.16 -10.30
N ALA A 110 16.66 -0.96 -10.85
CA ALA A 110 15.97 -2.25 -10.75
C ALA A 110 15.89 -2.76 -9.30
N GLU A 111 16.93 -2.56 -8.49
CA GLU A 111 16.91 -2.88 -7.06
C GLU A 111 15.86 -2.03 -6.33
N THR A 112 15.80 -0.73 -6.63
CA THR A 112 14.79 0.18 -6.05
C THR A 112 13.37 -0.25 -6.43
N MET A 113 13.15 -0.63 -7.69
CA MET A 113 11.87 -1.18 -8.16
C MET A 113 11.50 -2.49 -7.44
N SER A 114 12.48 -3.35 -7.17
CA SER A 114 12.26 -4.60 -6.42
C SER A 114 11.83 -4.31 -4.98
N ARG A 115 12.44 -3.31 -4.33
CA ARG A 115 12.03 -2.85 -3.00
C ARG A 115 10.64 -2.23 -2.99
N LEU A 116 10.28 -1.45 -4.02
CA LEU A 116 8.93 -0.92 -4.21
C LEU A 116 7.91 -2.05 -4.35
N SER A 117 8.19 -3.05 -5.19
CA SER A 117 7.32 -4.21 -5.36
C SER A 117 7.11 -4.96 -4.04
N ARG A 118 8.17 -5.14 -3.24
CA ARG A 118 8.08 -5.76 -1.91
C ARG A 118 7.20 -4.94 -0.97
N HIS A 119 7.38 -3.62 -0.93
CA HIS A 119 6.56 -2.71 -0.15
C HIS A 119 5.08 -2.89 -0.47
N TYR A 120 4.69 -2.79 -1.74
CA TYR A 120 3.30 -2.99 -2.17
C TYR A 120 2.77 -4.40 -1.90
N SER A 121 3.62 -5.42 -1.92
CA SER A 121 3.23 -6.79 -1.59
C SER A 121 2.84 -6.94 -0.12
N ILE A 122 3.61 -6.34 0.79
CA ILE A 122 3.31 -6.32 2.24
C ILE A 122 1.96 -5.63 2.49
N LEU A 123 1.71 -4.50 1.83
CA LEU A 123 0.44 -3.80 1.94
C LEU A 123 -0.72 -4.65 1.45
N ALA A 124 -0.57 -5.30 0.30
CA ALA A 124 -1.59 -6.18 -0.25
C ALA A 124 -1.93 -7.35 0.69
N GLU A 125 -0.96 -7.87 1.44
CA GLU A 125 -1.20 -8.89 2.48
C GLU A 125 -2.07 -8.35 3.62
N HIS A 126 -1.79 -7.14 4.11
CA HIS A 126 -2.63 -6.52 5.14
C HIS A 126 -4.07 -6.27 4.69
N PHE A 127 -4.27 -5.84 3.43
CA PHE A 127 -5.63 -5.71 2.88
C PHE A 127 -6.36 -7.06 2.80
N LYS A 128 -5.65 -8.14 2.47
CA LYS A 128 -6.24 -9.50 2.45
C LYS A 128 -6.61 -9.97 3.85
N ASP A 129 -5.80 -9.65 4.86
CA ASP A 129 -6.13 -9.97 6.25
C ASP A 129 -7.42 -9.29 6.70
N ILE A 130 -7.53 -7.97 6.45
CA ILE A 130 -8.73 -7.19 6.78
C ILE A 130 -9.95 -7.74 6.03
N ALA A 131 -9.82 -8.02 4.73
CA ALA A 131 -10.90 -8.65 3.97
C ALA A 131 -11.32 -10.02 4.57
N GLY A 132 -10.36 -10.78 5.09
CA GLY A 132 -10.61 -12.01 5.82
C GLY A 132 -11.44 -11.80 7.09
N ASP A 133 -11.15 -10.73 7.85
CA ASP A 133 -11.94 -10.35 9.02
C ASP A 133 -13.35 -9.90 8.63
N GLU A 134 -13.51 -9.16 7.55
CA GLU A 134 -14.83 -8.77 7.02
C GLU A 134 -15.69 -9.97 6.59
N TYR A 135 -15.07 -11.04 6.09
CA TYR A 135 -15.80 -12.29 5.84
C TYR A 135 -16.24 -12.98 7.13
N LYS A 136 -15.43 -12.93 8.20
CA LYS A 136 -15.84 -13.45 9.52
C LYS A 136 -16.96 -12.61 10.12
N HIS A 137 -16.93 -11.30 9.94
CA HIS A 137 -18.00 -10.39 10.33
C HIS A 137 -19.34 -10.76 9.66
N ARG A 138 -19.32 -10.99 8.34
CA ARG A 138 -20.48 -11.52 7.62
C ARG A 138 -20.97 -12.82 8.22
N ASP A 139 -20.08 -13.76 8.51
CA ASP A 139 -20.44 -15.07 9.04
C ASP A 139 -21.06 -14.97 10.44
N LEU A 140 -20.58 -14.05 11.29
CA LEU A 140 -21.20 -13.72 12.58
C LEU A 140 -22.63 -13.20 12.40
N LEU A 141 -22.85 -12.26 11.48
CA LEU A 141 -24.18 -11.72 11.19
C LEU A 141 -25.13 -12.81 10.68
N MET A 142 -24.64 -13.73 9.84
CA MET A 142 -25.43 -14.85 9.31
C MET A 142 -25.75 -15.88 10.39
N ALA A 143 -24.83 -16.15 11.31
CA ALA A 143 -25.09 -17.00 12.47
C ALA A 143 -26.17 -16.39 13.37
N ASP A 144 -26.10 -15.09 13.63
CA ASP A 144 -27.10 -14.36 14.43
C ASP A 144 -28.47 -14.37 13.79
N LYS A 145 -28.55 -14.14 12.47
CA LYS A 145 -29.77 -14.27 11.69
C LYS A 145 -30.40 -15.66 11.90
N LYS A 146 -29.62 -16.73 11.74
CA LYS A 146 -30.10 -18.11 11.91
C LYS A 146 -30.63 -18.36 13.33
N ARG A 147 -29.92 -17.87 14.36
CA ARG A 147 -30.36 -17.99 15.77
C ARG A 147 -31.70 -17.28 16.03
N LEU A 148 -31.94 -16.15 15.37
CA LEU A 148 -33.19 -15.41 15.49
C LEU A 148 -34.33 -16.14 14.76
N GLU A 149 -34.09 -16.65 13.55
CA GLU A 149 -35.07 -17.44 12.78
C GLU A 149 -35.53 -18.69 13.56
N GLU A 150 -34.60 -19.39 14.23
CA GLU A 150 -34.88 -20.56 15.06
C GLU A 150 -35.69 -20.21 16.32
N LYS A 151 -35.40 -19.08 16.97
CA LYS A 151 -36.12 -18.61 18.16
C LYS A 151 -37.53 -18.11 17.86
N GLU A 152 -37.77 -17.58 16.66
CA GLU A 152 -39.07 -17.03 16.26
C GLU A 152 -39.94 -18.00 15.44
N GLY A 153 -39.51 -19.28 15.32
CA GLY A 153 -40.25 -20.29 14.57
C GLY A 153 -40.42 -19.95 13.08
N GLY A 154 -39.47 -19.20 12.50
CA GLY A 154 -39.50 -18.78 11.11
C GLY A 154 -40.43 -17.61 10.78
N LYS A 155 -40.91 -16.84 11.77
CA LYS A 155 -41.63 -15.58 11.53
C LYS A 155 -40.72 -14.39 11.80
N ILE A 156 -40.16 -13.82 10.73
CA ILE A 156 -39.59 -12.46 10.71
C ILE A 156 -40.72 -11.47 10.44
#